data_AF-A0A3D3I4B2-F1
#
_entry.id   AF-A0A3D3I4B2-F1
#
_cell.length_a   1.000
_cell.length_b   1.000
_cell.length_c   1.000
_cell.angle_alpha   90.00
_cell.angle_beta   90.00
_cell.angle_gamma   90.00
#
_symmetry.space_group_name_H-M   'P 1'
#
loop_
_entity.id
_entity.type
_entity.pdbx_description
1 polymer ?
#
loop_
_entity_poly.entity_id
_entity_poly.type
_entity_poly.pdbx_seq_one_letter_code
_entity_poly.pdbx_strand_id
1 'polypeptide(L)'
;MLATFLDVGGRKKGGIDFDELGIQDVVELLRSDETDMRAILEDFGNRRQGEDPVIHFYEDYLKAYNKNLKIKRGVFYTPQPVVSYIVRSVNELLQTEFGVEDGLASTVTWGDIAAKNPDINTPEGTNSDDPFVVILDPATGTATFLIEVIDVIHKHLKAKWKASPDSCWAMLRDAKPPQEGAKQAFDEFWNAYVPDHLLRRLYGYELMMAPYAI
;
A
#
# COMPACT_ATOMS: atom_id res chain seq x y z
N MET A 1 -13.53 -8.90 -28.11
CA MET A 1 -12.53 -8.10 -27.38
C MET A 1 -11.11 -8.64 -27.60
N LEU A 2 -10.85 -9.94 -27.44
CA LEU A 2 -9.52 -10.54 -27.71
C LEU A 2 -9.06 -10.42 -29.18
N ALA A 3 -9.96 -10.62 -30.14
CA ALA A 3 -9.66 -10.48 -31.57
C ALA A 3 -9.22 -9.06 -31.96
N THR A 4 -9.70 -8.05 -31.24
CA THR A 4 -9.35 -6.64 -31.45
C THR A 4 -7.95 -6.33 -30.93
N PHE A 5 -7.48 -7.04 -29.90
CA PHE A 5 -6.12 -6.91 -29.38
C PHE A 5 -5.08 -7.60 -30.30
N LEU A 6 -5.44 -8.74 -30.88
CA LEU A 6 -4.58 -9.47 -31.83
C LEU A 6 -4.37 -8.70 -33.15
N ASP A 7 -5.38 -7.99 -33.62
CA ASP A 7 -5.29 -7.22 -34.88
C ASP A 7 -4.49 -5.91 -34.72
N VAL A 8 -4.45 -5.36 -33.50
CA VAL A 8 -3.64 -4.18 -33.16
C VAL A 8 -2.16 -4.54 -32.94
N GLY A 9 -1.83 -5.82 -32.76
CA GLY A 9 -0.59 -6.23 -32.09
C GLY A 9 0.49 -6.99 -32.86
N GLY A 10 0.35 -7.43 -34.13
CA GLY A 10 1.46 -8.27 -34.62
C GLY A 10 1.56 -8.80 -36.04
N ARG A 11 0.65 -8.52 -36.99
CA ARG A 11 0.85 -8.98 -38.39
C ARG A 11 1.53 -7.96 -39.32
N LYS A 12 2.35 -7.07 -38.77
CA LYS A 12 3.29 -6.26 -39.56
C LYS A 12 4.71 -6.49 -39.03
N LYS A 13 5.64 -6.76 -39.96
CA LYS A 13 7.08 -6.95 -39.71
C LYS A 13 7.59 -5.98 -38.63
N GLY A 14 7.97 -6.54 -37.48
CA GLY A 14 8.51 -5.79 -36.33
C GLY A 14 7.63 -5.76 -35.07
N GLY A 15 6.45 -6.38 -35.07
CA GLY A 15 5.62 -6.58 -33.87
C GLY A 15 6.07 -7.77 -33.02
N ILE A 16 5.78 -7.71 -31.72
CA ILE A 16 6.05 -8.79 -30.76
C ILE A 16 5.15 -9.98 -31.10
N ASP A 17 5.75 -11.16 -31.32
CA ASP A 17 5.00 -12.40 -31.57
C ASP A 17 4.59 -13.03 -30.24
N PHE A 18 3.31 -12.92 -29.90
CA PHE A 18 2.76 -13.42 -28.64
C PHE A 18 2.66 -14.94 -28.59
N ASP A 19 2.63 -15.60 -29.76
CA ASP A 19 2.60 -17.06 -29.87
C ASP A 19 3.99 -17.64 -29.57
N GLU A 20 5.06 -17.00 -30.05
CA GLU A 20 6.45 -17.38 -29.75
C GLU A 20 6.82 -17.15 -28.27
N LEU A 21 6.10 -16.26 -27.58
CA LEU A 21 6.26 -15.96 -26.15
C LEU A 21 5.50 -16.90 -25.21
N GLY A 22 4.71 -17.86 -25.74
CA GLY A 22 3.96 -18.83 -24.93
C GLY A 22 2.81 -18.22 -24.12
N ILE A 23 2.40 -16.99 -24.44
CA ILE A 23 1.32 -16.30 -23.71
C ILE A 23 -0.01 -16.99 -23.94
N GLN A 24 -0.21 -17.53 -25.15
CA GLN A 24 -1.40 -18.30 -25.48
C GLN A 24 -1.51 -19.58 -24.64
N ASP A 25 -0.39 -20.26 -24.39
CA ASP A 25 -0.34 -21.48 -23.55
C ASP A 25 -0.73 -21.17 -22.10
N VAL A 26 -0.25 -20.04 -21.56
CA VAL A 26 -0.63 -19.58 -20.22
C VAL A 26 -2.11 -19.23 -20.15
N VAL A 27 -2.64 -18.55 -21.18
CA VAL A 27 -4.07 -18.21 -21.25
C VAL A 27 -4.93 -19.47 -21.33
N GLU A 28 -4.52 -20.48 -22.10
CA GLU A 28 -5.23 -21.75 -22.21
C GLU A 28 -5.16 -22.55 -20.90
N LEU A 29 -4.01 -22.61 -20.25
CA LEU A 29 -3.86 -23.24 -18.94
C LEU A 29 -4.78 -22.59 -17.89
N LEU A 30 -4.78 -21.25 -17.81
CA LEU A 30 -5.62 -20.50 -16.87
C LEU A 30 -7.12 -20.60 -17.18
N ARG A 31 -7.49 -20.90 -18.43
CA ARG A 31 -8.88 -21.11 -18.85
C ARG A 31 -9.31 -22.57 -18.82
N SER A 32 -8.39 -23.50 -18.62
CA SER A 32 -8.70 -24.92 -18.64
C SER A 32 -9.62 -25.29 -17.46
N ASP A 33 -10.47 -26.29 -17.68
CA ASP A 33 -11.40 -26.78 -16.65
C ASP A 33 -10.68 -27.47 -15.48
N GLU A 34 -9.37 -27.75 -15.63
CA GLU A 34 -8.49 -28.26 -14.56
C GLU A 34 -7.99 -27.14 -13.62
N THR A 35 -8.06 -25.87 -14.05
CA THR A 35 -7.63 -24.71 -13.29
C THR A 35 -8.83 -23.99 -12.68
N ASP A 36 -9.03 -24.16 -11.37
CA ASP A 36 -10.07 -23.42 -10.64
C ASP A 36 -9.63 -21.97 -10.38
N MET A 37 -9.90 -21.10 -11.36
CA MET A 37 -9.60 -19.68 -11.25
C MET A 37 -10.35 -18.98 -10.11
N ARG A 38 -11.52 -19.49 -9.70
CA ARG A 38 -12.25 -18.90 -8.55
C ARG A 38 -11.52 -19.22 -7.26
N ALA A 39 -11.15 -20.47 -7.04
CA ALA A 39 -10.37 -20.86 -5.87
C ALA A 39 -9.01 -20.13 -5.82
N ILE A 40 -8.34 -19.97 -6.97
CA ILE A 40 -7.07 -19.22 -7.05
C ILE A 40 -7.28 -17.75 -6.67
N LEU A 41 -8.34 -17.11 -7.17
CA LEU A 41 -8.66 -15.71 -6.85
C LEU A 41 -9.15 -15.52 -5.40
N GLU A 42 -9.87 -16.49 -4.84
CA GLU A 42 -10.32 -16.48 -3.43
C GLU A 42 -9.17 -16.72 -2.44
N ASP A 43 -8.13 -17.44 -2.87
CA ASP A 43 -6.88 -17.62 -2.12
C ASP A 43 -5.89 -16.46 -2.36
N PHE A 44 -6.07 -15.69 -3.43
CA PHE A 44 -5.29 -14.51 -3.76
C PHE A 44 -5.52 -13.40 -2.72
N GLY A 45 -4.48 -13.11 -1.92
CA GLY A 45 -4.55 -12.14 -0.82
C GLY A 45 -5.09 -12.69 0.50
N ASN A 46 -5.43 -13.99 0.57
CA ASN A 46 -5.98 -14.64 1.78
C ASN A 46 -4.91 -15.33 2.64
N ARG A 47 -3.67 -15.39 2.14
CA ARG A 47 -2.53 -15.98 2.85
C ARG A 47 -1.85 -14.94 3.75
N ARG A 48 -1.21 -15.41 4.82
CA ARG A 48 -0.42 -14.57 5.73
C ARG A 48 0.56 -13.71 4.90
N GLN A 49 0.79 -12.46 5.28
CA GLN A 49 1.68 -11.48 4.59
C GLN A 49 3.05 -12.01 4.08
N GLY A 50 3.54 -13.16 4.56
CA GLY A 50 4.77 -13.81 4.07
C GLY A 50 4.57 -14.90 3.00
N GLU A 51 3.35 -15.08 2.50
CA GLU A 51 2.98 -16.05 1.47
C GLU A 51 2.29 -15.37 0.28
N ASP A 52 2.26 -14.02 0.23
CA ASP A 52 1.67 -13.30 -0.88
C ASP A 52 2.48 -13.62 -2.16
N PRO A 53 1.88 -14.37 -3.10
CA PRO A 53 2.59 -14.81 -4.27
C PRO A 53 3.01 -13.62 -5.11
N VAL A 54 2.30 -12.48 -5.12
CA VAL A 54 2.65 -11.29 -5.92
C VAL A 54 3.91 -10.60 -5.38
N ILE A 55 3.98 -10.46 -4.05
CA ILE A 55 5.12 -9.83 -3.37
C ILE A 55 6.40 -10.67 -3.54
N HIS A 56 6.27 -12.00 -3.49
CA HIS A 56 7.40 -12.94 -3.63
C HIS A 56 7.62 -13.44 -5.06
N PHE A 57 6.66 -13.24 -5.97
CA PHE A 57 6.71 -13.75 -7.35
C PHE A 57 7.97 -13.30 -8.05
N TYR A 58 8.34 -12.03 -7.88
CA TYR A 58 9.51 -11.49 -8.54
C TYR A 58 10.81 -12.13 -8.07
N GLU A 59 10.89 -12.50 -6.79
CA GLU A 59 12.04 -13.24 -6.25
C GLU A 59 12.10 -14.65 -6.81
N ASP A 60 11.00 -15.40 -6.77
CA ASP A 60 10.95 -16.77 -7.26
C ASP A 60 11.15 -16.84 -8.78
N TYR A 61 10.58 -15.89 -9.52
CA TYR A 61 10.79 -15.72 -10.96
C TYR A 61 12.27 -15.44 -11.28
N LEU A 62 12.91 -14.48 -10.61
CA LEU A 62 14.34 -14.20 -10.84
C LEU A 62 15.24 -15.36 -10.42
N LYS A 63 14.86 -16.10 -9.38
CA LYS A 63 15.59 -17.29 -8.93
C LYS A 63 15.52 -18.42 -9.95
N ALA A 64 14.37 -18.58 -10.62
CA ALA A 64 14.17 -19.57 -11.69
C ALA A 64 14.81 -19.12 -13.02
N TYR A 65 14.69 -17.84 -13.38
CA TYR A 65 15.11 -17.32 -14.68
C TYR A 65 16.60 -16.97 -14.73
N ASN A 66 17.14 -16.21 -13.76
CA ASN A 66 18.54 -15.81 -13.75
C ASN A 66 19.04 -15.34 -12.37
N LYS A 67 19.60 -16.26 -11.58
CA LYS A 67 20.16 -15.97 -10.24
C LYS A 67 21.26 -14.90 -10.24
N ASN A 68 22.04 -14.80 -11.31
CA ASN A 68 23.10 -13.79 -11.44
C ASN A 68 22.52 -12.38 -11.68
N LEU A 69 21.33 -12.28 -12.26
CA LEU A 69 20.64 -11.01 -12.48
C LEU A 69 20.10 -10.43 -11.17
N LYS A 70 19.66 -11.27 -10.22
CA LYS A 70 19.23 -10.85 -8.87
C LYS A 70 20.32 -10.07 -8.14
N ILE A 71 21.54 -10.62 -8.10
CA ILE A 71 22.69 -9.98 -7.44
C ILE A 71 23.10 -8.70 -8.18
N LYS A 72 23.11 -8.72 -9.51
CA LYS A 72 23.46 -7.54 -10.32
C LYS A 72 22.42 -6.42 -10.27
N ARG A 73 21.15 -6.73 -10.01
CA ARG A 73 20.04 -5.77 -9.90
C ARG A 73 19.73 -5.38 -8.45
N GLY A 74 20.39 -5.99 -7.46
CA GLY A 74 20.25 -5.62 -6.05
C GLY A 74 18.85 -5.86 -5.47
N VAL A 75 18.09 -6.81 -6.02
CA VAL A 75 16.72 -7.10 -5.56
C VAL A 75 16.79 -7.95 -4.29
N PHE A 76 16.59 -7.32 -3.14
CA PHE A 76 16.56 -7.98 -1.84
C PHE A 76 15.24 -7.68 -1.13
N TYR A 77 14.57 -8.74 -0.68
CA TYR A 77 13.35 -8.62 0.12
C TYR A 77 13.70 -8.37 1.58
N THR A 78 13.07 -7.38 2.20
CA THR A 78 13.21 -7.13 3.63
C THR A 78 12.28 -8.09 4.38
N PRO A 79 12.80 -8.96 5.28
CA PRO A 79 11.95 -9.90 5.99
C PRO A 79 10.80 -9.21 6.74
N GLN A 80 9.59 -9.76 6.64
CA GLN A 80 8.39 -9.19 7.27
C GLN A 80 8.56 -8.87 8.77
N PRO A 81 9.23 -9.70 9.60
CA PRO A 81 9.45 -9.35 11.00
C PRO A 81 10.27 -8.07 11.21
N VAL A 82 11.21 -7.78 10.29
CA VAL A 82 12.05 -6.58 10.32
C VAL A 82 11.24 -5.36 9.94
N VAL A 83 10.49 -5.44 8.82
CA VAL A 83 9.58 -4.37 8.37
C VAL A 83 8.59 -4.02 9.48
N SER A 84 7.92 -5.05 10.01
CA SER A 84 6.90 -4.90 11.04
C SER A 84 7.46 -4.32 12.35
N TYR A 85 8.69 -4.69 12.73
CA TYR A 85 9.37 -4.07 13.87
C TYR A 85 9.64 -2.59 13.64
N ILE A 86 10.20 -2.21 12.49
CA ILE A 86 10.53 -0.82 12.16
C ILE A 86 9.27 0.05 12.15
N VAL A 87 8.22 -0.37 11.42
CA VAL A 87 6.98 0.40 11.28
C VAL A 87 6.30 0.61 12.63
N ARG A 88 6.18 -0.45 13.46
CA ARG A 88 5.60 -0.31 14.80
C ARG A 88 6.45 0.55 15.72
N SER A 89 7.78 0.47 15.64
CA SER A 89 8.67 1.30 16.45
C SER A 89 8.51 2.79 16.09
N VAL A 90 8.42 3.11 14.80
CA VAL A 90 8.13 4.49 14.35
C VAL A 90 6.76 4.95 14.85
N ASN A 91 5.74 4.10 14.76
CA ASN A 91 4.41 4.41 15.27
C ASN A 91 4.44 4.71 16.79
N GLU A 92 5.14 3.89 17.57
CA GLU A 92 5.30 4.07 19.01
C GLU A 92 6.07 5.36 19.35
N LEU A 93 7.14 5.67 18.63
CA LEU A 93 7.89 6.91 18.83
C LEU A 93 7.05 8.15 18.53
N LEU A 94 6.23 8.14 17.47
CA LEU A 94 5.28 9.23 17.20
C LEU A 94 4.35 9.47 18.40
N GLN A 95 3.87 8.41 19.03
CA GLN A 95 2.98 8.50 20.18
C GLN A 95 3.67 8.98 21.45
N THR A 96 4.86 8.45 21.73
CA THR A 96 5.56 8.63 23.01
C THR A 96 6.45 9.87 23.04
N GLU A 97 7.20 10.12 21.98
CA GLU A 97 8.19 11.21 21.92
C GLU A 97 7.62 12.49 21.30
N PHE A 98 6.67 12.36 20.36
CA PHE A 98 6.09 13.51 19.66
C PHE A 98 4.66 13.87 20.10
N GLY A 99 4.07 13.08 21.00
CA GLY A 99 2.71 13.30 21.50
C GLY A 99 1.62 13.16 20.42
N VAL A 100 1.92 12.47 19.33
CA VAL A 100 0.97 12.19 18.23
C VAL A 100 0.18 10.94 18.59
N GLU A 101 -0.93 11.11 19.32
CA GLU A 101 -1.73 10.03 19.93
C GLU A 101 -2.07 8.88 18.95
N ASP A 102 -2.49 9.23 17.73
CA ASP A 102 -2.87 8.24 16.71
C ASP A 102 -1.69 7.73 15.86
N GLY A 103 -0.45 8.11 16.22
CA GLY A 103 0.77 7.66 15.57
C GLY A 103 0.74 7.87 14.05
N LEU A 104 1.01 6.80 13.30
CA LEU A 104 0.97 6.80 11.84
C LEU A 104 -0.43 7.10 11.28
N ALA A 105 -1.51 6.91 12.03
CA ALA A 105 -2.88 7.17 11.58
C ALA A 105 -3.32 8.62 11.77
N SER A 106 -2.49 9.45 12.41
CA SER A 106 -2.86 10.81 12.80
C SER A 106 -3.19 11.73 11.61
N THR A 107 -4.14 12.63 11.82
CA THR A 107 -4.56 13.69 10.90
C THR A 107 -4.08 15.08 11.34
N VAL A 108 -3.21 15.16 12.35
CA VAL A 108 -2.69 16.43 12.86
C VAL A 108 -1.90 17.18 11.80
N THR A 109 -2.06 18.50 11.79
CA THR A 109 -1.38 19.39 10.86
C THR A 109 -0.17 20.06 11.52
N TRP A 110 0.68 20.69 10.71
CA TRP A 110 1.77 21.53 11.24
C TRP A 110 1.27 22.63 12.18
N GLY A 111 0.12 23.23 11.90
CA GLY A 111 -0.53 24.22 12.77
C GLY A 111 -0.87 23.67 14.15
N ASP A 112 -1.38 22.43 14.22
CA ASP A 112 -1.72 21.78 15.50
C ASP A 112 -0.48 21.54 16.36
N ILE A 113 0.59 21.08 15.72
CA ILE A 113 1.84 20.78 16.41
C ILE A 113 2.52 22.07 16.86
N ALA A 114 2.62 23.08 16.00
CA ALA A 114 3.21 24.37 16.36
C ALA A 114 2.43 25.06 17.49
N ALA A 115 1.11 24.91 17.54
CA ALA A 115 0.30 25.45 18.63
C ALA A 115 0.54 24.75 19.99
N LYS A 116 0.90 23.46 19.98
CA LYS A 116 1.17 22.67 21.19
C LYS A 116 2.64 22.69 21.62
N ASN A 117 3.55 22.84 20.67
CA ASN A 117 5.00 22.73 20.86
C ASN A 117 5.70 23.98 20.29
N PRO A 118 5.90 25.03 21.11
CA PRO A 118 6.49 26.30 20.65
C PRO A 118 7.95 26.17 20.18
N ASP A 119 8.63 25.07 20.53
CA ASP A 119 10.01 24.80 20.12
C ASP A 119 10.11 24.18 18.70
N ILE A 120 8.99 23.75 18.11
CA ILE A 120 8.98 23.17 16.76
C ILE A 120 8.78 24.29 15.73
N ASN A 121 9.83 24.54 14.94
CA ASN A 121 9.77 25.48 13.83
C ASN A 121 9.15 24.83 12.60
N THR A 122 8.14 25.46 12.02
CA THR A 122 7.56 25.05 10.74
C THR A 122 8.58 25.27 9.61
N PRO A 123 8.87 24.25 8.77
CA PRO A 123 9.78 24.38 7.63
C PRO A 123 9.31 25.44 6.62
N GLU A 124 10.26 26.06 5.93
CA GLU A 124 9.95 27.02 4.85
C GLU A 124 9.21 26.30 3.71
N GLY A 125 8.10 26.89 3.26
CA GLY A 125 7.24 26.31 2.22
C GLY A 125 6.17 25.33 2.71
N THR A 126 6.08 25.09 4.02
CA THR A 126 5.01 24.28 4.64
C THR A 126 3.83 25.16 5.09
N ASN A 127 2.61 24.79 4.70
CA ASN A 127 1.40 25.45 5.16
C ASN A 127 0.95 24.91 6.52
N SER A 128 0.23 25.72 7.30
CA SER A 128 -0.31 25.31 8.60
C SER A 128 -1.29 24.13 8.51
N ASP A 129 -1.95 23.94 7.37
CA ASP A 129 -2.91 22.86 7.13
C ASP A 129 -2.27 21.60 6.52
N ASP A 130 -0.96 21.65 6.22
CA ASP A 130 -0.25 20.48 5.69
C ASP A 130 -0.16 19.39 6.77
N PRO A 131 -0.24 18.10 6.38
CA PRO A 131 -0.11 16.99 7.32
C PRO A 131 1.26 17.00 7.98
N PHE A 132 1.29 16.81 9.30
CA PHE A 132 2.55 16.75 10.05
C PHE A 132 3.29 15.43 9.81
N VAL A 133 2.57 14.30 9.74
CA VAL A 133 3.16 12.97 9.56
C VAL A 133 3.12 12.58 8.09
N VAL A 134 4.26 12.69 7.41
CA VAL A 134 4.44 12.26 6.01
C VAL A 134 5.31 11.01 5.96
N ILE A 135 4.88 10.00 5.20
CA ILE A 135 5.58 8.73 5.02
C ILE A 135 6.20 8.69 3.62
N LEU A 136 7.51 8.45 3.57
CA LEU A 136 8.26 8.29 2.33
C LEU A 136 9.08 7.00 2.41
N ASP A 137 8.86 6.11 1.45
CA ASP A 137 9.76 5.00 1.15
C ASP A 137 10.55 5.31 -0.14
N PRO A 138 11.81 5.77 -0.04
CA PRO A 138 12.60 6.16 -1.20
C PRO A 138 13.11 4.96 -2.03
N ALA A 139 12.95 3.73 -1.54
CA ALA A 139 13.38 2.50 -2.21
C ALA A 139 12.31 1.42 -2.02
N THR A 140 11.11 1.72 -2.51
CA THR A 140 9.89 1.01 -2.11
C THR A 140 9.85 -0.44 -2.54
N GLY A 141 10.60 -0.87 -3.57
CA GLY A 141 10.56 -2.23 -4.06
C GLY A 141 9.13 -2.65 -4.37
N THR A 142 8.69 -3.78 -3.81
CA THR A 142 7.31 -4.29 -3.88
C THR A 142 6.40 -3.70 -2.79
N ALA A 143 6.72 -2.50 -2.31
CA ALA A 143 5.96 -1.71 -1.33
C ALA A 143 5.75 -2.34 0.05
N THR A 144 6.62 -3.26 0.49
CA THR A 144 6.42 -3.99 1.76
C THR A 144 6.30 -3.06 2.99
N PHE A 145 7.08 -1.97 3.05
CA PHE A 145 6.95 -0.98 4.14
C PHE A 145 5.63 -0.22 4.06
N LEU A 146 5.21 0.23 2.88
CA LEU A 146 3.97 0.98 2.70
C LEU A 146 2.74 0.11 3.01
N ILE A 147 2.76 -1.17 2.60
CA ILE A 147 1.72 -2.16 2.94
C ILE A 147 1.62 -2.31 4.46
N GLU A 148 2.75 -2.51 5.15
CA GLU A 148 2.75 -2.65 6.61
C GLU A 148 2.29 -1.36 7.32
N VAL A 149 2.65 -0.18 6.80
CA VAL A 149 2.15 1.11 7.31
C VAL A 149 0.64 1.19 7.20
N ILE A 150 0.06 0.85 6.04
CA ILE A 150 -1.39 0.83 5.83
C ILE A 150 -2.05 -0.15 6.80
N ASP A 151 -1.46 -1.33 6.99
CA ASP A 151 -1.99 -2.34 7.93
C ASP A 151 -1.94 -1.88 9.38
N VAL A 152 -0.87 -1.22 9.82
CA VAL A 152 -0.77 -0.65 11.17
C VAL A 152 -1.82 0.45 11.37
N ILE A 153 -1.98 1.35 10.40
CA ILE A 153 -2.98 2.42 10.41
C ILE A 153 -4.40 1.82 10.49
N HIS A 154 -4.71 0.86 9.61
CA HIS A 154 -6.02 0.23 9.54
C HIS A 154 -6.34 -0.52 10.85
N LYS A 155 -5.39 -1.29 11.41
CA LYS A 155 -5.57 -1.99 12.70
C LYS A 155 -5.81 -1.00 13.84
N HIS A 156 -5.03 0.08 13.90
CA HIS A 156 -5.19 1.14 14.91
C HIS A 156 -6.58 1.78 14.83
N LEU A 157 -6.97 2.25 13.65
CA LEU A 157 -8.27 2.90 13.44
C LEU A 157 -9.44 1.95 13.66
N LYS A 158 -9.32 0.67 13.29
CA LYS A 158 -10.35 -0.34 13.56
C LYS A 158 -10.50 -0.63 15.05
N ALA A 159 -9.40 -0.60 15.82
CA ALA A 159 -9.45 -0.71 17.27
C ALA A 159 -10.07 0.54 17.91
N LYS A 160 -9.68 1.74 17.47
CA LYS A 160 -10.26 3.02 17.91
C LYS A 160 -11.76 3.09 17.61
N TRP A 161 -12.18 2.66 16.43
CA TRP A 161 -13.59 2.59 16.03
C TRP A 161 -14.42 1.70 16.95
N LYS A 162 -13.90 0.53 17.33
CA LYS A 162 -14.59 -0.37 18.28
C LYS A 162 -14.75 0.26 19.67
N ALA A 163 -13.81 1.12 20.08
CA ALA A 163 -13.85 1.80 21.36
C ALA A 163 -14.77 3.03 21.34
N SER A 164 -14.66 3.87 20.32
CA SER A 164 -15.45 5.10 20.15
C SER A 164 -15.49 5.53 18.68
N PRO A 165 -16.57 5.23 17.94
CA PRO A 165 -16.76 5.72 16.56
C PRO A 165 -16.74 7.25 16.46
N ASP A 166 -17.31 7.94 17.45
CA ASP A 166 -17.34 9.41 17.48
C ASP A 166 -15.94 10.01 17.53
N SER A 167 -15.02 9.37 18.27
CA SER A 167 -13.62 9.80 18.32
C SER A 167 -12.90 9.66 16.98
N CYS A 168 -13.27 8.66 16.16
CA CYS A 168 -12.73 8.51 14.81
C CYS A 168 -13.22 9.63 13.89
N TRP A 169 -14.52 9.92 13.90
CA TRP A 169 -15.08 11.02 13.11
C TRP A 169 -14.53 12.39 13.52
N ALA A 170 -14.29 12.60 14.82
CA ALA A 170 -13.69 13.84 15.31
C ALA A 170 -12.26 14.10 14.76
N MET A 171 -11.56 13.06 14.28
CA MET A 171 -10.25 13.21 13.63
C MET A 171 -10.37 13.82 12.22
N LEU A 172 -11.53 13.66 11.57
CA LEU A 172 -11.78 14.13 10.21
C LEU A 172 -12.47 15.49 10.27
N ARG A 173 -11.69 16.57 10.44
CA ARG A 173 -12.14 17.96 10.68
C ARG A 173 -13.38 18.39 9.87
N ASP A 174 -13.40 18.02 8.59
CA ASP A 174 -14.44 18.44 7.63
C ASP A 174 -15.50 17.36 7.37
N ALA A 175 -15.26 16.11 7.80
CA ALA A 175 -16.18 15.00 7.56
C ALA A 175 -17.09 14.81 8.77
N LYS A 176 -18.38 15.04 8.58
CA LYS A 176 -19.39 14.67 9.58
C LYS A 176 -19.79 13.21 9.41
N PRO A 177 -20.09 12.50 10.51
CA PRO A 177 -20.71 11.20 10.41
C PRO A 177 -21.98 11.28 9.54
N PRO A 178 -22.40 10.16 8.91
CA PRO A 178 -23.69 10.07 8.25
C PRO A 178 -24.83 10.50 9.20
N GLN A 179 -25.97 10.93 8.63
CA GLN A 179 -27.13 11.46 9.37
C GLN A 179 -27.41 10.72 10.69
N GLU A 180 -27.74 11.49 11.73
CA GLU A 180 -28.06 11.01 13.07
C GLU A 180 -29.10 9.88 13.02
N GLY A 181 -28.73 8.68 13.47
CA GLY A 181 -29.57 7.47 13.41
C GLY A 181 -29.23 6.45 12.31
N ALA A 182 -28.30 6.75 11.39
CA ALA A 182 -27.78 5.78 10.44
C ALA A 182 -26.84 4.77 11.13
N LYS A 183 -26.91 3.49 10.73
CA LYS A 183 -26.01 2.45 11.22
C LYS A 183 -24.63 2.67 10.58
N GLN A 184 -23.72 3.29 11.33
CA GLN A 184 -22.38 3.58 10.83
C GLN A 184 -21.54 2.30 10.75
N ALA A 185 -20.85 2.13 9.62
CA ALA A 185 -19.88 1.06 9.42
C ALA A 185 -18.46 1.61 9.44
N PHE A 186 -17.51 0.83 9.94
CA PHE A 186 -16.09 1.19 9.90
C PHE A 186 -15.62 1.47 8.46
N ASP A 187 -16.14 0.71 7.49
CA ASP A 187 -15.77 0.87 6.08
C ASP A 187 -16.17 2.25 5.52
N GLU A 188 -17.25 2.86 6.02
CA GLU A 188 -17.65 4.22 5.63
C GLU A 188 -16.64 5.25 6.14
N PHE A 189 -16.23 5.13 7.40
CA PHE A 189 -15.18 5.96 7.98
C PHE A 189 -13.83 5.75 7.28
N TRP A 190 -13.45 4.50 6.99
CA TRP A 190 -12.24 4.17 6.27
C TRP A 190 -12.22 4.82 4.88
N ASN A 191 -13.33 4.73 4.15
CA ASN A 191 -13.46 5.34 2.82
C ASN A 191 -13.46 6.88 2.85
N ALA A 192 -13.82 7.50 3.98
CA ALA A 192 -13.65 8.95 4.18
C ALA A 192 -12.20 9.31 4.54
N TYR A 193 -11.55 8.51 5.40
CA TYR A 193 -10.18 8.75 5.86
C TYR A 193 -9.14 8.61 4.72
N VAL A 194 -9.26 7.58 3.88
CA VAL A 194 -8.23 7.22 2.90
C VAL A 194 -7.91 8.33 1.89
N PRO A 195 -8.87 8.87 1.11
CA PRO A 195 -8.56 9.84 0.05
C PRO A 195 -8.11 11.20 0.59
N ASP A 196 -8.61 11.60 1.76
CA ASP A 196 -8.35 12.93 2.31
C ASP A 196 -7.16 12.98 3.26
N HIS A 197 -6.82 11.86 3.92
CA HIS A 197 -5.76 11.83 4.92
C HIS A 197 -4.66 10.80 4.66
N LEU A 198 -4.96 9.62 4.12
CA LEU A 198 -3.91 8.60 3.89
C LEU A 198 -3.12 8.84 2.59
N LEU A 199 -3.83 8.93 1.46
CA LEU A 199 -3.19 8.98 0.14
C LEU A 199 -2.41 10.28 -0.11
N ARG A 200 -2.75 11.36 0.60
CA ARG A 200 -2.09 12.66 0.44
C ARG A 200 -0.71 12.74 1.11
N ARG A 201 -0.31 11.72 1.87
CA ARG A 201 0.92 11.75 2.68
C ARG A 201 1.71 10.43 2.65
N LEU A 202 1.37 9.52 1.74
CA LEU A 202 2.03 8.23 1.57
C LEU A 202 2.75 8.23 0.22
N TYR A 203 4.08 8.17 0.24
CA TYR A 203 4.92 8.25 -0.96
C TYR A 203 5.86 7.05 -1.03
N GLY A 204 5.98 6.47 -2.23
CA GLY A 204 6.94 5.42 -2.55
C GLY A 204 7.68 5.76 -3.84
N TYR A 205 8.99 5.48 -3.88
CA TYR A 205 9.81 5.65 -5.07
C TYR A 205 10.56 4.36 -5.40
N GLU A 206 10.48 3.93 -6.65
CA GLU A 206 11.17 2.75 -7.16
C GLU A 206 11.73 3.03 -8.56
N LEU A 207 12.99 2.64 -8.78
CA LEU A 207 13.70 2.85 -10.05
C LEU A 207 13.47 1.71 -11.04
N MET A 208 13.21 0.51 -10.55
CA MET A 208 13.05 -0.68 -11.37
C MET A 208 11.58 -0.88 -11.78
N MET A 209 11.35 -0.99 -13.09
CA MET A 209 10.00 -1.15 -13.65
C MET A 209 9.21 -2.34 -13.10
N ALA A 210 9.89 -3.46 -12.83
CA ALA A 210 9.21 -4.67 -12.39
C ALA A 210 8.65 -4.57 -10.96
N PRO A 211 9.44 -4.23 -9.93
CA PRO A 211 8.89 -3.98 -8.59
C PRO A 211 7.96 -2.76 -8.54
N TYR A 212 8.16 -1.75 -9.39
CA TYR A 212 7.23 -0.62 -9.49
C TYR A 212 5.81 -1.02 -9.94
N ALA A 213 5.69 -2.05 -10.79
CA ALA A 213 4.42 -2.52 -11.32
C ALA A 213 3.69 -3.49 -10.39
N ILE A 214 4.37 -3.98 -9.33
CA ILE A 214 3.85 -4.89 -8.32
C ILE A 214 3.20 -4.08 -7.21
#